data_AF-A0A0B0D1R7-F1
#
_entry.id   AF-A0A0B0D1R7-F1
#
_cell.length_a   1.000
_cell.length_b   1.000
_cell.length_c   1.000
_cell.angle_alpha   90.00
_cell.angle_beta   90.00
_cell.angle_gamma   90.00
#
_symmetry.space_group_name_H-M   'P 1'
#
loop_
_entity.id
_entity.type
_entity.pdbx_description
1 polymer ?
#
loop_
_entity_poly.entity_id
_entity_poly.type
_entity_poly.pdbx_seq_one_letter_code
_entity_poly.pdbx_strand_id
1 'polypeptide(L)'
;MRRASMIILTFAIALTGCQDSGSTESEDEYQEVRENVWAYVENSEIPLRDKEVWLNGEIKEKVVDEEIVSHQQVDEKYLHQNVIMVVPADSKKYAAYPSFLVDPDTKEIITVLPGY
;
A
#
# COMPACT_ATOMS: atom_id res chain seq x y z
N MET A 1 -30.82 55.70 35.77
CA MET A 1 -31.48 54.90 34.71
C MET A 1 -30.79 55.15 33.39
N ARG A 2 -30.05 54.18 32.86
CA ARG A 2 -29.55 54.19 31.48
C ARG A 2 -29.89 52.84 30.86
N ARG A 3 -30.76 52.88 29.85
CA ARG A 3 -31.05 51.77 28.94
C ARG A 3 -29.88 51.64 27.97
N ALA A 4 -29.41 50.43 27.72
CA ALA A 4 -28.65 50.10 26.53
C ALA A 4 -28.86 48.61 26.22
N SER A 5 -29.85 48.34 25.37
CA SER A 5 -29.80 47.17 24.49
C SER A 5 -28.60 47.32 23.55
N MET A 6 -27.86 46.24 23.29
CA MET A 6 -27.53 45.82 21.91
C MET A 6 -26.65 44.56 21.89
N ILE A 7 -27.18 43.56 21.17
CA ILE A 7 -26.51 42.75 20.14
C ILE A 7 -25.60 41.60 20.60
N ILE A 8 -26.24 40.44 20.58
CA ILE A 8 -25.82 39.10 20.13
C ILE A 8 -24.57 39.13 19.24
N LEU A 9 -23.51 38.44 19.66
CA LEU A 9 -22.44 37.98 18.79
C LEU A 9 -22.55 36.45 18.65
N THR A 10 -23.14 36.02 17.54
CA THR A 10 -23.33 34.63 17.15
C THR A 10 -21.97 33.98 16.87
N PHE A 11 -21.64 32.96 17.64
CA PHE A 11 -20.43 32.15 17.45
C PHE A 11 -20.69 31.15 16.32
N ALA A 12 -20.40 31.56 15.07
CA ALA A 12 -20.40 30.66 13.92
C ALA A 12 -19.06 29.91 13.89
N ILE A 13 -19.00 28.76 14.54
CA ILE A 13 -17.92 27.79 14.31
C ILE A 13 -18.19 27.21 12.92
N ALA A 14 -17.52 27.79 11.93
CA ALA A 14 -17.34 27.16 10.64
C ALA A 14 -16.60 25.84 10.89
N LEU A 15 -17.33 24.74 10.89
CA LEU A 15 -16.78 23.43 10.57
C LEU A 15 -16.34 23.51 9.11
N THR A 16 -15.15 24.06 8.86
CA THR A 16 -14.41 23.75 7.65
C THR A 16 -14.12 22.26 7.75
N GLY A 17 -14.99 21.46 7.13
CA GLY A 17 -14.74 20.04 6.92
C GLY A 17 -13.35 19.90 6.34
N CYS A 18 -12.56 19.00 6.94
CA CYS A 18 -11.29 18.58 6.39
C CYS A 18 -11.47 18.35 4.91
N GLN A 19 -10.73 19.13 4.16
CA GLN A 19 -10.54 19.05 2.74
C GLN A 19 -10.15 17.60 2.43
N ASP A 20 -11.07 16.90 1.75
CA ASP A 20 -10.81 15.66 1.05
C ASP A 20 -9.66 15.95 0.08
N SER A 21 -8.44 15.69 0.55
CA SER A 21 -7.24 15.81 -0.25
C SER A 21 -7.19 14.52 -1.04
N GLY A 22 -7.62 14.59 -2.30
CA GLY A 22 -7.30 13.58 -3.28
C GLY A 22 -5.78 13.41 -3.32
N SER A 23 -5.31 12.33 -2.71
CA SER A 23 -3.91 12.02 -2.46
C SER A 23 -3.18 11.75 -3.77
N THR A 24 -2.63 12.81 -4.37
CA THR A 24 -1.59 12.68 -5.42
C THR A 24 -0.34 11.95 -4.89
N GLU A 25 -0.16 11.87 -3.56
CA GLU A 25 0.91 11.09 -2.93
C GLU A 25 0.83 9.56 -3.21
N SER A 26 -0.36 9.02 -3.51
CA SER A 26 -0.53 7.56 -3.61
C SER A 26 -0.02 6.94 -4.91
N GLU A 27 -0.04 7.66 -6.04
CA GLU A 27 0.28 7.05 -7.34
C GLU A 27 1.80 6.95 -7.57
N ASP A 28 2.54 7.98 -7.16
CA ASP A 28 4.01 8.03 -7.25
C ASP A 28 4.66 7.06 -6.23
N GLU A 29 4.12 6.97 -5.02
CA GLU A 29 4.63 6.07 -3.98
C GLU A 29 4.48 4.59 -4.37
N TYR A 30 3.36 4.22 -5.01
CA TYR A 30 3.17 2.87 -5.50
C TYR A 30 3.98 2.57 -6.76
N GLN A 31 4.36 3.59 -7.53
CA GLN A 31 5.26 3.40 -8.65
C GLN A 31 6.65 2.93 -8.18
N GLU A 32 7.19 3.56 -7.12
CA GLU A 32 8.45 3.14 -6.51
C GLU A 32 8.40 1.69 -5.99
N VAL A 33 7.30 1.31 -5.34
CA VAL A 33 7.08 -0.07 -4.88
C VAL A 33 7.17 -1.07 -6.05
N ARG A 34 6.50 -0.78 -7.17
CA ARG A 34 6.52 -1.67 -8.34
C ARG A 34 7.90 -1.73 -9.00
N GLU A 35 8.63 -0.62 -9.00
CA GLU A 35 10.00 -0.56 -9.51
C GLU A 35 10.96 -1.38 -8.64
N ASN A 36 10.83 -1.34 -7.32
CA ASN A 36 11.61 -2.18 -6.40
C ASN A 36 11.30 -3.67 -6.60
N VAL A 37 10.02 -4.03 -6.77
CA VAL A 37 9.62 -5.41 -7.10
C VAL A 37 10.21 -5.85 -8.44
N TRP A 38 10.16 -4.99 -9.46
CA TRP A 38 10.79 -5.28 -10.75
C TRP A 38 12.30 -5.50 -10.60
N ALA A 39 12.99 -4.62 -9.89
CA ALA A 39 14.43 -4.73 -9.66
C ALA A 39 14.79 -6.04 -8.94
N TYR A 40 13.97 -6.47 -7.97
CA TYR A 40 14.13 -7.77 -7.32
C TYR A 40 13.95 -8.92 -8.33
N VAL A 41 12.88 -8.90 -9.12
CA VAL A 41 12.58 -9.95 -10.11
C VAL A 41 13.69 -10.06 -11.15
N GLU A 42 14.17 -8.93 -11.68
CA GLU A 42 15.23 -8.84 -12.69
C GLU A 42 16.54 -9.50 -12.21
N ASN A 43 16.81 -9.47 -10.91
CA ASN A 43 18.02 -10.03 -10.30
C ASN A 43 17.80 -11.39 -9.61
N SER A 44 16.62 -11.99 -9.75
CA SER A 44 16.24 -13.26 -9.11
C SER A 44 16.17 -14.43 -10.10
N GLU A 45 15.96 -15.64 -9.58
CA GLU A 45 15.70 -16.84 -10.39
C GLU A 45 14.23 -16.96 -10.84
N ILE A 46 13.36 -16.01 -10.49
CA ILE A 46 11.96 -16.01 -10.88
C ILE A 46 11.88 -15.85 -12.40
N PRO A 47 11.15 -16.73 -13.13
CA PRO A 47 11.09 -16.66 -14.58
C PRO A 47 10.68 -15.28 -15.07
N LEU A 48 11.59 -14.63 -15.79
CA LEU A 48 11.41 -13.25 -16.25
C LEU A 48 10.15 -13.14 -17.10
N ARG A 49 9.30 -12.19 -16.71
CA ARG A 49 8.16 -11.68 -17.47
C ARG A 49 8.51 -10.30 -17.99
N ASP A 50 7.69 -9.82 -18.92
CA ASP A 50 7.79 -8.45 -19.40
C ASP A 50 7.71 -7.48 -18.21
N LYS A 51 8.59 -6.48 -18.21
CA LYS A 51 8.70 -5.47 -17.15
C LYS A 51 7.35 -4.82 -16.84
N GLU A 52 6.57 -4.60 -17.88
CA GLU A 52 5.24 -3.98 -17.83
C GLU A 52 4.24 -4.78 -16.99
N VAL A 53 4.42 -6.10 -16.84
CA VAL A 53 3.56 -6.92 -15.99
C VAL A 53 3.70 -6.55 -14.52
N TRP A 54 4.92 -6.16 -14.11
CA TRP A 54 5.24 -5.76 -12.75
C TRP A 54 4.94 -4.28 -12.51
N LEU A 55 5.33 -3.42 -13.46
CA LEU A 55 5.06 -1.98 -13.37
C LEU A 55 3.58 -1.61 -13.46
N ASN A 56 2.75 -2.47 -14.05
CA ASN A 56 1.29 -2.30 -14.04
C ASN A 56 0.60 -3.27 -13.07
N GLY A 57 1.36 -3.89 -12.16
CA GLY A 57 0.85 -4.82 -11.17
C GLY A 57 -0.19 -4.19 -10.24
N GLU A 58 -1.15 -5.01 -9.83
CA GLU A 58 -2.17 -4.62 -8.86
C GLU A 58 -1.52 -4.47 -7.47
N ILE A 59 -1.84 -3.37 -6.79
CA ILE A 59 -1.42 -3.10 -5.42
C ILE A 59 -2.58 -3.43 -4.49
N LYS A 60 -2.30 -4.20 -3.45
CA LYS A 60 -3.25 -4.54 -2.39
C LYS A 60 -2.64 -4.29 -1.03
N GLU A 61 -3.48 -4.01 -0.06
CA GLU A 61 -3.10 -4.10 1.35
C GLU A 61 -3.31 -5.53 1.84
N LYS A 62 -2.36 -6.04 2.63
CA LYS A 62 -2.45 -7.38 3.23
C LYS A 62 -1.96 -7.30 4.66
N VAL A 63 -2.79 -7.77 5.59
CA VAL A 63 -2.35 -8.02 6.96
C VAL A 63 -1.56 -9.32 6.99
N VAL A 64 -0.35 -9.26 7.54
CA VAL A 64 0.49 -10.43 7.77
C VAL A 64 -0.07 -11.23 8.95
N ASP A 65 -0.37 -12.50 8.69
CA ASP A 65 -0.93 -13.44 9.66
C ASP A 65 0.11 -14.48 10.10
N GLU A 66 -0.25 -15.30 11.09
CA GLU A 66 0.64 -16.35 11.63
C GLU A 66 1.06 -17.38 10.55
N GLU A 67 0.20 -17.61 9.55
CA GLU A 67 0.50 -18.53 8.46
C GLU A 67 1.63 -17.98 7.58
N ILE A 68 1.57 -16.70 7.21
CA ILE A 68 2.64 -16.05 6.44
C ILE A 68 3.95 -16.05 7.22
N VAL A 69 3.92 -15.67 8.50
CA VAL A 69 5.13 -15.65 9.36
C VAL A 69 5.78 -17.03 9.42
N SER A 70 4.99 -18.07 9.69
CA SER A 70 5.49 -19.43 9.88
C SER A 70 5.91 -20.11 8.56
N HIS A 71 5.15 -19.98 7.48
CA HIS A 71 5.42 -20.66 6.22
C HIS A 71 6.41 -19.93 5.32
N GLN A 72 6.45 -18.59 5.38
CA GLN A 72 7.30 -17.76 4.50
C GLN A 72 8.55 -17.22 5.22
N GLN A 73 8.79 -17.64 6.46
CA GLN A 73 9.93 -17.23 7.29
C GLN A 73 10.06 -15.70 7.43
N VAL A 74 8.91 -15.02 7.52
CA VAL A 74 8.86 -13.57 7.73
C VAL A 74 9.18 -13.28 9.20
N ASP A 75 9.91 -12.19 9.45
CA ASP A 75 10.19 -11.71 10.81
C ASP A 75 8.88 -11.43 11.58
N GLU A 76 8.80 -11.90 12.83
CA GLU A 76 7.64 -11.71 13.72
C GLU A 76 7.27 -10.23 13.91
N LYS A 77 8.19 -9.28 13.70
CA LYS A 77 7.90 -7.85 13.75
C LYS A 77 6.80 -7.43 12.76
N TYR A 78 6.64 -8.18 11.68
CA TYR A 78 5.59 -7.94 10.68
C TYR A 78 4.25 -8.56 11.06
N LEU A 79 4.18 -9.43 12.07
CA LEU A 79 2.92 -10.06 12.48
C LEU A 79 1.86 -9.00 12.83
N HIS A 80 0.67 -9.14 12.24
CA HIS A 80 -0.45 -8.21 12.34
C HIS A 80 -0.20 -6.80 11.77
N GLN A 81 0.93 -6.58 11.08
CA GLN A 81 1.16 -5.33 10.35
C GLN A 81 0.45 -5.36 9.01
N ASN A 82 0.01 -4.18 8.56
CA ASN A 82 -0.50 -3.99 7.21
C ASN A 82 0.67 -3.71 6.27
N VAL A 83 0.82 -4.52 5.22
CA VAL A 83 1.91 -4.41 4.25
C VAL A 83 1.36 -4.28 2.84
N ILE A 84 2.19 -3.83 1.92
CA ILE A 84 1.83 -3.71 0.51
C ILE A 84 2.04 -5.05 -0.16
N MET A 85 1.05 -5.54 -0.88
CA MET A 85 1.15 -6.72 -1.73
C MET A 85 1.12 -6.31 -3.20
N VAL A 86 2.16 -6.68 -3.95
CA VAL A 86 2.23 -6.48 -5.40
C VAL A 86 1.88 -7.78 -6.11
N VAL A 87 0.84 -7.73 -6.93
CA VAL A 87 0.36 -8.85 -7.74
C VAL A 87 0.61 -8.53 -9.21
N PRO A 88 1.31 -9.37 -9.98
CA PRO A 88 1.55 -9.11 -11.39
C PRO A 88 0.24 -8.98 -12.19
N ALA A 89 0.24 -8.08 -13.18
CA ALA A 89 -0.96 -7.70 -13.92
C ALA A 89 -1.64 -8.85 -14.67
N ASP A 90 -0.87 -9.89 -15.03
CA ASP A 90 -1.33 -11.08 -15.74
C ASP A 90 -1.64 -12.27 -14.81
N SER A 91 -1.64 -12.06 -13.49
CA SER A 91 -1.91 -13.09 -12.48
C SER A 91 -3.21 -13.86 -12.70
N LYS A 92 -4.25 -13.22 -13.26
CA LYS A 92 -5.52 -13.89 -13.64
C LYS A 92 -5.36 -14.92 -14.76
N LYS A 93 -4.36 -14.74 -15.63
CA LYS A 93 -4.04 -15.64 -16.75
C LYS A 93 -3.03 -16.69 -16.35
N TYR A 94 -2.16 -16.38 -15.38
CA TYR A 94 -1.11 -17.27 -14.88
C TYR A 94 -1.11 -17.28 -13.35
N ALA A 95 -2.01 -18.07 -12.76
CA ALA A 95 -2.20 -18.13 -11.31
C ALA A 95 -0.93 -18.55 -10.53
N ALA A 96 -0.06 -19.33 -11.18
CA ALA A 96 1.19 -19.84 -10.59
C ALA A 96 2.29 -18.78 -10.38
N TYR A 97 2.06 -17.51 -10.70
CA TYR A 97 3.07 -16.46 -10.49
C TYR A 97 3.06 -15.91 -9.06
N PRO A 98 4.25 -15.66 -8.49
CA PRO A 98 4.33 -15.17 -7.12
C PRO A 98 3.80 -13.74 -7.00
N SER A 99 3.38 -13.42 -5.79
CA SER A 99 3.10 -12.04 -5.34
C SER A 99 4.16 -11.63 -4.32
N PHE A 100 4.35 -10.33 -4.12
CA PHE A 100 5.40 -9.82 -3.24
C PHE A 100 4.79 -9.04 -2.10
N LEU A 101 5.24 -9.30 -0.87
CA LEU A 101 4.94 -8.43 0.27
C LEU A 101 6.07 -7.42 0.43
N VAL A 102 5.72 -6.15 0.60
CA VAL A 102 6.62 -5.01 0.64
C VAL A 102 6.30 -4.16 1.86
N ASP A 103 7.34 -3.77 2.57
CA ASP A 103 7.26 -2.87 3.70
C ASP A 103 6.81 -1.47 3.23
N PRO A 104 5.71 -0.91 3.75
CA PRO A 104 5.16 0.34 3.26
C PRO A 104 6.06 1.54 3.57
N ASP A 105 6.87 1.50 4.61
CA ASP A 105 7.71 2.65 5.01
C ASP A 105 9.05 2.64 4.27
N THR A 106 9.65 1.46 4.12
CA THR A 106 11.00 1.29 3.56
C THR A 106 11.01 0.86 2.09
N LYS A 107 9.87 0.40 1.57
CA LYS A 107 9.72 -0.15 0.21
C LYS A 107 10.56 -1.41 -0.04
N GLU A 108 11.07 -2.04 1.02
CA GLU A 108 11.85 -3.28 0.97
C GLU A 108 10.94 -4.50 0.80
N ILE A 109 11.41 -5.49 0.03
CA ILE A 109 10.71 -6.77 -0.11
C ILE A 109 10.79 -7.54 1.20
N ILE A 110 9.64 -7.82 1.81
CA ILE A 110 9.52 -8.64 3.03
C ILE A 110 9.60 -10.12 2.67
N THR A 111 8.81 -10.57 1.69
CA THR A 111 8.79 -11.96 1.25
C THR A 111 8.11 -12.13 -0.11
N VAL A 112 8.27 -13.32 -0.69
CA VAL A 112 7.67 -13.76 -1.95
C VAL A 112 6.61 -14.81 -1.63
N LEU A 113 5.35 -14.50 -1.90
CA LEU A 113 4.25 -15.46 -1.76
C LEU A 113 4.14 -16.30 -3.03
N PRO A 114 4.09 -17.64 -2.93
CA PRO A 114 3.88 -18.49 -4.10
C PRO A 114 2.52 -18.18 -4.76
N GLY A 115 2.47 -18.34 -6.09
CA GLY A 115 1.21 -18.26 -6.82
C GLY A 115 0.26 -19.41 -6.49
N TYR A 116 -1.02 -19.22 -6.79
CA TYR A 116 -2.09 -20.21 -6.57
C TYR A 116 -2.26 -21.19 -7.73
#